data_AF-A0AAD9QRI0-F1
#
_entry.id   AF-A0AAD9QRI0-F1
#
_cell.length_a   1.000
_cell.length_b   1.000
_cell.length_c   1.000
_cell.angle_alpha   90.00
_cell.angle_beta   90.00
_cell.angle_gamma   90.00
#
_symmetry.space_group_name_H-M   'P 1'
#
loop_
_entity.id
_entity.type
_entity.pdbx_description
1 polymer ?
#
loop_
_entity_poly.entity_id
_entity_poly.type
_entity_poly.pdbx_seq_one_letter_code
_entity_poly.pdbx_strand_id
1 'polypeptide(L)'
;MRREVASVVVSCIFSSEDCPWKGEVRHFEAHTVGCDFQKVKCVHPECGKFVKRISLSYHVESECKFRLVACELCQSQVVFRKLQMHVSREHQAVYEEIGSCNDHSHGQPSNAPITERDGDDNMESSLINF
;
A
#
# COMPACT_ATOMS: atom_id res chain seq x y z
N MET A 1 23.98 45.18 10.08
CA MET A 1 24.32 44.26 8.97
C MET A 1 23.61 42.93 9.23
N ARG A 2 22.43 42.69 8.62
CA ARG A 2 21.64 41.42 8.76
C ARG A 2 20.72 41.19 7.54
N ARG A 3 21.25 41.28 6.31
CA ARG A 3 20.46 41.03 5.07
C ARG A 3 20.96 39.86 4.22
N GLU A 4 21.95 39.10 4.70
CA GLU A 4 22.62 38.08 3.87
C GLU A 4 22.03 36.67 4.06
N VAL A 5 21.30 36.43 5.16
CA VAL A 5 20.74 35.10 5.47
C VAL A 5 19.52 34.78 4.59
N ALA A 6 18.79 35.78 4.11
CA ALA A 6 17.54 35.59 3.36
C ALA A 6 17.74 34.98 1.96
N SER A 7 18.92 35.16 1.36
CA SER A 7 19.24 34.68 0.01
C SER A 7 20.05 33.38 -0.01
N VAL A 8 20.30 32.78 1.16
CA VAL A 8 20.93 31.46 1.25
C VAL A 8 19.98 30.42 0.66
N VAL A 9 20.47 29.58 -0.25
CA VAL A 9 19.69 28.46 -0.80
C VAL A 9 19.79 27.27 0.13
N VAL A 10 18.63 26.74 0.54
CA VAL A 10 18.51 25.58 1.43
C VAL A 10 17.66 24.49 0.77
N SER A 11 17.89 23.23 1.15
CA SER A 11 17.03 22.11 0.80
C SER A 11 15.91 21.92 1.83
N CYS A 12 14.80 21.33 1.41
CA CYS A 12 13.74 20.97 2.34
C CYS A 12 14.22 20.00 3.44
N ILE A 13 13.67 20.11 4.64
CA ILE A 13 13.91 19.17 5.75
C ILE A 13 13.45 17.74 5.42
N PHE A 14 12.51 17.60 4.48
CA PHE A 14 12.03 16.31 3.97
C PHE A 14 12.78 15.89 2.70
N SER A 15 13.96 16.45 2.42
CA SER A 15 14.81 16.00 1.30
C SER A 15 15.23 14.54 1.44
N SER A 16 15.24 13.97 2.65
CA SER A 16 15.46 12.53 2.89
C SER A 16 14.24 11.67 2.54
N GLU A 17 13.06 12.28 2.42
CA GLU A 17 11.80 11.63 2.05
C GLU A 17 11.44 11.93 0.58
N ASP A 18 12.45 12.29 -0.22
CA ASP A 18 12.41 12.59 -1.65
C ASP A 18 11.77 13.94 -2.01
N CYS A 19 11.69 14.89 -1.07
CA CYS A 19 11.27 16.24 -1.42
C CYS A 19 12.31 16.92 -2.33
N PRO A 20 11.96 17.31 -3.58
CA PRO A 20 12.92 17.90 -4.51
C PRO A 20 13.14 19.40 -4.26
N TRP A 21 12.42 20.00 -3.29
CA TRP A 21 12.42 21.44 -3.09
C TRP A 21 13.78 21.93 -2.58
N LYS A 22 14.33 22.91 -3.30
CA LYS A 22 15.49 23.71 -2.92
C LYS A 22 15.20 25.15 -3.30
N GLY A 23 15.51 26.09 -2.42
CA GLY A 23 15.22 27.50 -2.66
C GLY A 23 15.79 28.41 -1.59
N GLU A 24 15.66 29.72 -1.79
CA GLU A 24 16.11 30.71 -0.80
C GLU A 24 15.35 30.58 0.53
N VAL A 25 16.03 30.83 1.67
CA VAL A 25 15.46 30.77 3.03
C VAL A 25 14.15 31.56 3.13
N ARG A 26 14.02 32.72 2.46
CA ARG A 26 12.78 33.51 2.44
C ARG A 26 11.54 32.76 1.93
N HIS A 27 11.71 31.72 1.12
CA HIS A 27 10.62 30.91 0.57
C HIS A 27 10.45 29.57 1.32
N PHE A 28 11.35 29.25 2.25
CA PHE A 28 11.34 27.98 2.98
C PHE A 28 10.10 27.84 3.87
N GLU A 29 9.75 28.87 4.64
CA GLU A 29 8.57 28.84 5.52
C GLU A 29 7.29 28.57 4.72
N ALA A 30 7.09 29.29 3.61
CA ALA A 30 5.95 29.10 2.72
C ALA A 30 5.87 27.67 2.16
N HIS A 31 7.02 27.09 1.79
CA HIS A 31 7.08 25.70 1.34
C HIS A 31 6.70 24.71 2.46
N THR A 32 7.24 24.88 3.67
CA THR A 32 7.05 23.90 4.75
C THR A 32 5.58 23.71 5.15
N VAL A 33 4.75 24.75 5.04
CA VAL A 33 3.31 24.68 5.32
C VAL A 33 2.57 23.73 4.36
N GLY A 34 3.00 23.70 3.10
CA GLY A 34 2.37 22.94 2.01
C GLY A 34 3.22 21.80 1.47
N CYS A 35 4.24 21.33 2.21
CA CYS A 35 5.14 20.31 1.69
C CYS A 35 4.40 18.98 1.50
N ASP A 36 4.37 18.50 0.26
CA ASP A 36 3.72 17.25 -0.15
C ASP A 36 4.33 16.00 0.50
N PHE A 37 5.60 16.08 0.86
CA PHE A 37 6.37 15.00 1.48
C PHE A 37 6.30 15.01 3.00
N GLN A 38 5.70 16.05 3.59
CA GLN A 38 5.42 16.09 5.01
C GLN A 38 4.46 14.96 5.39
N LYS A 39 4.81 14.19 6.41
CA LYS A 39 3.92 13.19 7.00
C LYS A 39 2.88 13.88 7.88
N VAL A 40 1.61 13.70 7.57
CA VAL A 40 0.46 14.24 8.29
C VAL A 40 -0.37 13.11 8.87
N LYS A 41 -1.03 13.34 10.00
CA LYS A 41 -1.91 12.35 10.62
C LYS A 41 -3.16 12.16 9.75
N CYS A 42 -3.59 10.91 9.60
CA CYS A 42 -4.85 10.57 8.93
C CYS A 42 -6.02 11.33 9.56
N VAL A 43 -6.99 11.73 8.72
CA VAL A 43 -8.19 12.47 9.12
C VAL A 43 -9.10 11.67 10.05
N HIS A 44 -9.03 10.34 9.99
CA HIS A 44 -9.78 9.45 10.89
C HIS A 44 -8.98 9.24 12.19
N PRO A 45 -9.46 9.73 13.35
CA PRO A 45 -8.75 9.63 14.62
C PRO A 45 -8.37 8.21 15.01
N GLU A 46 -9.23 7.24 14.71
CA GLU A 46 -9.06 5.81 14.99
C GLU A 46 -8.04 5.14 14.08
N CYS A 47 -7.71 5.74 12.93
CA CYS A 47 -6.65 5.25 12.05
C CYS A 47 -5.27 5.51 12.65
N GLY A 48 -5.04 6.73 13.15
CA GLY A 48 -3.80 7.13 13.84
C GLY A 48 -2.52 7.12 12.99
N LYS A 49 -2.58 6.67 11.74
CA LYS A 49 -1.41 6.59 10.84
C LYS A 49 -0.93 7.97 10.40
N PHE A 50 0.39 8.09 10.23
CA PHE A 50 1.02 9.22 9.56
C PHE A 50 1.32 8.85 8.11
N VAL A 51 0.85 9.65 7.16
CA VAL A 51 0.99 9.42 5.72
C VAL A 51 1.51 10.69 5.05
N LYS A 52 2.26 10.58 3.94
CA LYS A 52 2.70 11.76 3.17
C LYS A 52 1.46 12.54 2.72
N ARG A 53 1.52 13.88 2.77
CA ARG A 53 0.40 14.75 2.39
C ARG A 53 -0.12 14.42 0.98
N ILE A 54 0.79 14.20 0.02
CA ILE A 54 0.43 13.80 -1.35
C ILE A 54 -0.32 12.46 -1.42
N SER A 55 -0.06 11.54 -0.50
CA SER A 55 -0.69 10.22 -0.46
C SER A 55 -1.94 10.20 0.43
N LEU A 56 -2.27 11.30 1.12
CA LEU A 56 -3.37 11.32 2.10
C LEU A 56 -4.72 11.03 1.44
N SER A 57 -5.01 11.60 0.27
CA SER A 57 -6.27 11.36 -0.46
C SER A 57 -6.43 9.89 -0.83
N TYR A 58 -5.41 9.31 -1.46
CA TYR A 58 -5.40 7.88 -1.79
C TYR A 58 -5.54 7.00 -0.54
N HIS A 59 -4.85 7.36 0.53
CA HIS A 59 -4.95 6.65 1.80
C HIS A 59 -6.39 6.64 2.32
N VAL A 60 -7.07 7.78 2.40
CA VAL A 60 -8.42 7.85 2.99
C VAL A 60 -9.48 7.18 2.11
N GLU A 61 -9.31 7.21 0.79
CA GLU A 61 -10.26 6.64 -0.17
C GLU A 61 -10.10 5.13 -0.35
N SER A 62 -8.86 4.63 -0.38
CA SER A 62 -8.58 3.25 -0.81
C SER A 62 -7.99 2.37 0.29
N GLU A 63 -7.08 2.90 1.11
CA GLU A 63 -6.31 2.08 2.05
C GLU A 63 -6.88 2.10 3.47
N CYS A 64 -7.49 3.21 3.88
CA CYS A 64 -7.87 3.45 5.25
C CYS A 64 -8.97 2.47 5.65
N LYS A 65 -8.72 1.67 6.68
CA LYS A 65 -9.72 0.73 7.23
C LYS A 65 -10.90 1.44 7.89
N PHE A 66 -10.78 2.74 8.12
CA PHE A 66 -11.81 3.58 8.71
C PHE A 66 -12.59 4.41 7.67
N ARG A 67 -12.29 4.22 6.37
CA ARG A 67 -13.09 4.79 5.29
C ARG A 67 -14.53 4.27 5.35
N LEU A 68 -15.45 5.07 4.84
CA LEU A 68 -16.83 4.66 4.61
C LEU A 68 -16.93 3.93 3.27
N VAL A 69 -17.66 2.83 3.26
CA VAL A 69 -17.99 2.05 2.07
C VAL A 69 -19.49 1.75 2.08
N ALA A 70 -20.10 1.70 0.89
CA ALA A 70 -21.48 1.24 0.77
C ALA A 70 -21.52 -0.28 0.94
N CYS A 71 -22.45 -0.78 1.76
CA CYS A 71 -22.76 -2.21 1.78
C CYS A 71 -23.42 -2.60 0.46
N GLU A 72 -22.95 -3.64 -0.21
CA GLU A 72 -23.52 -4.07 -1.49
C GLU A 72 -24.97 -4.59 -1.35
N LEU A 73 -25.33 -5.10 -0.18
CA LEU A 73 -26.64 -5.73 0.09
C LEU A 73 -27.73 -4.71 0.43
N CYS A 74 -27.41 -3.63 1.13
CA CYS A 74 -28.39 -2.62 1.56
C CYS A 74 -28.01 -1.17 1.26
N GLN A 75 -26.87 -0.94 0.59
CA GLN A 75 -26.37 0.38 0.18
C GLN A 75 -26.11 1.36 1.34
N SER A 76 -26.17 0.89 2.59
CA SER A 76 -25.86 1.69 3.77
C SER A 76 -24.38 2.01 3.86
N GLN A 77 -24.03 3.22 4.29
CA GLN A 77 -22.65 3.63 4.52
C GLN A 77 -22.13 3.02 5.81
N VAL A 78 -21.10 2.18 5.70
CA VAL A 78 -20.50 1.44 6.82
C VAL A 78 -18.99 1.67 6.84
N VAL A 79 -18.41 1.78 8.03
CA VAL A 79 -16.96 1.80 8.18
C VAL A 79 -16.37 0.48 7.70
N PHE A 80 -15.40 0.49 6.79
CA PHE A 80 -14.84 -0.72 6.17
C PHE A 80 -14.43 -1.79 7.20
N ARG A 81 -13.75 -1.41 8.29
CA ARG A 81 -13.40 -2.30 9.41
C ARG A 81 -14.60 -3.04 10.03
N LYS A 82 -15.79 -2.44 10.01
CA LYS A 82 -17.02 -2.98 10.60
C LYS A 82 -17.94 -3.64 9.57
N LEU A 83 -17.59 -3.60 8.28
CA LEU A 83 -18.46 -4.11 7.20
C LEU A 83 -18.79 -5.59 7.38
N GLN A 84 -17.80 -6.43 7.69
CA GLN A 84 -18.01 -7.86 7.96
C GLN A 84 -19.03 -8.10 9.08
N MET A 85 -18.93 -7.33 10.16
CA MET A 85 -19.84 -7.43 11.30
C MET A 85 -21.25 -6.92 10.97
N HIS A 86 -21.35 -5.89 10.13
CA HIS A 86 -22.63 -5.40 9.59
C HIS A 86 -23.29 -6.48 8.70
N VAL A 87 -22.55 -7.09 7.78
CA VAL A 87 -23.08 -8.14 6.91
C VAL A 87 -23.54 -9.36 7.70
N SER A 88 -22.73 -9.82 8.65
CA SER A 88 -23.10 -10.97 9.49
C SER A 88 -24.37 -10.74 10.33
N ARG A 89 -24.62 -9.51 10.81
CA ARG A 89 -25.75 -9.20 11.70
C ARG A 89 -27.01 -8.78 10.96
N GLU A 90 -26.86 -7.93 9.95
CA GLU A 90 -27.99 -7.32 9.23
C GLU A 90 -28.39 -8.14 8.00
N HIS A 91 -27.46 -8.96 7.46
CA HIS A 91 -27.65 -9.77 6.25
C HIS A 91 -27.38 -11.26 6.50
N GLN A 92 -27.84 -11.75 7.66
CA GLN A 92 -27.58 -13.09 8.19
C GLN A 92 -27.90 -14.23 7.20
N ALA A 93 -28.87 -14.05 6.30
CA ALA A 93 -29.26 -15.04 5.29
C ALA A 93 -28.30 -15.13 4.07
N VAL A 94 -27.37 -14.19 3.90
CA VAL A 94 -26.45 -14.11 2.74
C VAL A 94 -24.99 -14.41 3.13
N TYR A 95 -24.70 -14.55 4.42
CA TYR A 95 -23.34 -14.77 4.94
C TYR A 95 -22.77 -16.17 4.63
N GLU A 96 -23.62 -17.14 4.25
CA GLU A 96 -23.19 -18.51 4.00
C GLU A 96 -22.45 -18.70 2.65
N GLU A 97 -22.54 -17.75 1.70
CA GLU A 97 -21.86 -17.87 0.39
C GLU A 97 -20.61 -16.98 0.22
N ILE A 98 -20.38 -15.99 1.11
CA ILE A 98 -19.25 -15.05 1.00
C ILE A 98 -18.04 -15.50 1.85
N GLY A 99 -18.20 -16.53 2.68
CA GLY A 99 -17.21 -16.98 3.68
C GLY A 99 -16.07 -17.90 3.20
N SER A 100 -15.90 -18.16 1.90
CA SER A 100 -14.92 -19.17 1.40
C SER A 100 -13.59 -18.60 0.87
N CYS A 101 -13.09 -17.48 1.40
CA CYS A 101 -11.69 -17.11 1.17
C CYS A 101 -11.03 -16.50 2.42
N ASN A 102 -11.01 -17.27 3.52
CA ASN A 102 -10.01 -17.08 4.57
C ASN A 102 -8.83 -18.03 4.30
N ASP A 103 -7.87 -17.46 3.57
CA ASP A 103 -6.53 -17.97 3.33
C ASP A 103 -5.87 -18.46 4.64
N HIS A 104 -5.92 -19.77 4.88
CA HIS A 104 -5.09 -20.46 5.86
C HIS A 104 -3.81 -20.93 5.16
N SER A 105 -2.92 -19.99 4.84
CA SER A 105 -1.55 -20.31 4.43
C SER A 105 -0.66 -20.54 5.66
N HIS A 106 -0.97 -21.60 6.42
CA HIS A 106 0.03 -22.39 7.14
C HIS A 106 -0.29 -23.87 6.91
N GLY A 107 0.41 -24.47 5.94
CA GLY A 107 0.33 -25.90 5.66
C GLY A 107 0.80 -26.21 4.24
N GLN A 108 2.08 -26.56 4.10
CA GLN A 108 2.63 -27.14 2.88
C GLN A 108 1.80 -28.35 2.42
N PRO A 109 1.55 -28.50 1.12
CA PRO A 109 1.44 -29.81 0.50
C PRO A 109 2.70 -30.05 -0.34
N SER A 110 3.54 -30.96 0.15
CA SER A 110 4.55 -31.64 -0.65
C SER A 110 3.86 -32.45 -1.74
N ASN A 111 3.89 -31.96 -2.98
CA ASN A 111 3.72 -32.80 -4.17
C ASN A 111 4.94 -32.57 -5.06
N ALA A 112 5.99 -33.35 -4.80
CA ALA A 112 7.08 -33.54 -5.74
C ALA A 112 6.54 -34.25 -6.99
N PRO A 113 6.93 -33.86 -8.21
CA PRO A 113 6.59 -34.60 -9.41
C PRO A 113 7.19 -36.00 -9.34
N ILE A 114 6.37 -37.00 -9.62
CA ILE A 114 6.77 -38.39 -9.79
C ILE A 114 7.60 -38.42 -11.08
N THR A 115 8.92 -38.41 -10.98
CA THR A 115 9.80 -38.66 -12.13
C THR A 115 9.82 -40.16 -12.35
N GLU A 116 8.98 -40.63 -13.27
CA GLU A 116 9.15 -41.97 -13.82
C GLU A 116 10.45 -42.00 -14.63
N ARG A 117 11.25 -43.02 -14.32
CA ARG A 117 12.51 -43.34 -14.97
C ARG A 117 12.18 -44.22 -16.16
N ASP A 118 12.53 -43.77 -17.35
CA ASP A 118 12.95 -44.68 -18.41
C ASP A 118 14.39 -44.30 -18.74
N GLY A 119 15.29 -45.22 -18.40
CA GLY A 119 16.62 -45.26 -18.98
C GLY A 119 16.52 -45.76 -20.42
N ASP A 120 17.45 -45.33 -21.26
CA ASP A 120 18.35 -46.26 -21.94
C ASP A 120 19.38 -45.44 -22.74
N ASP A 121 20.64 -45.68 -22.38
CA ASP A 121 21.74 -46.00 -23.29
C ASP A 121 22.14 -45.04 -24.43
N ASN A 122 23.32 -44.44 -24.19
CA ASN A 122 24.56 -44.79 -24.90
C ASN A 122 24.97 -44.01 -26.18
N MET A 123 26.25 -43.61 -26.11
CA MET A 123 27.30 -43.50 -27.13
C MET A 123 27.27 -42.44 -28.24
N GLU A 124 28.39 -41.70 -28.28
CA GLU A 124 29.13 -41.22 -29.46
C GLU A 124 28.41 -40.26 -30.40
N SER A 125 29.04 -39.40 -31.18
CA SER A 125 30.38 -38.83 -31.37
C SER A 125 30.14 -37.85 -32.52
N SER A 126 30.88 -36.75 -32.56
CA SER A 126 31.29 -36.03 -33.78
C SER A 126 30.28 -35.92 -34.95
N LEU A 127 29.92 -34.69 -35.33
CA LEU A 127 30.27 -34.15 -36.64
C LEU A 127 29.85 -32.67 -36.78
N ILE A 128 30.81 -31.94 -37.32
CA ILE A 128 30.79 -30.57 -37.83
C ILE A 128 29.79 -30.46 -39.01
N ASN A 129 29.29 -29.23 -39.26
CA ASN A 129 28.96 -28.57 -40.54
C ASN A 129 27.80 -27.60 -40.24
N PHE A 130 27.87 -26.27 -40.42
CA PHE A 130 28.48 -25.43 -41.45
C PHE A 130 28.91 -24.09 -40.84
#